data_AF-A0A959Q5H1-F1
#
_entry.id   AF-A0A959Q5H1-F1
#
_cell.length_a   1.000
_cell.length_b   1.000
_cell.length_c   1.000
_cell.angle_alpha   90.00
_cell.angle_beta   90.00
_cell.angle_gamma   90.00
#
_symmetry.space_group_name_H-M   'P 1'
#
loop_
_entity.id
_entity.type
_entity.pdbx_description
1 polymer ?
#
loop_
_entity_poly.entity_id
_entity_poly.type
_entity_poly.pdbx_seq_one_letter_code
_entity_poly.pdbx_strand_id
1 'polypeptide(L)' 'MKKTIAREFLWLLATIVLAFPLAYLFLGAMNIVAARDSFSNSEKIFINELFVVAYIFNFIGVYLIRMVVAAIKTIASG' A
#
# COMPACT_ATOMS: atom_id res chain seq x y z
N MET A 1 -7.33 -5.47 26.19
CA MET A 1 -6.88 -4.11 25.82
C MET A 1 -5.42 -4.06 25.38
N LYS A 2 -4.43 -4.33 26.25
CA LYS A 2 -3.00 -4.29 25.88
C LYS A 2 -2.61 -5.22 24.71
N LYS A 3 -3.10 -6.47 24.72
CA LYS A 3 -2.86 -7.45 23.63
C LYS A 3 -3.46 -7.03 22.28
N THR A 4 -4.63 -6.39 22.31
CA THR A 4 -5.28 -5.88 21.10
C THR A 4 -4.47 -4.73 20.50
N ILE A 5 -4.03 -3.78 21.32
CA ILE A 5 -3.21 -2.64 20.88
C ILE A 5 -1.88 -3.12 20.28
N ALA A 6 -1.19 -4.06 20.94
CA ALA A 6 0.05 -4.63 20.42
C ALA A 6 -0.15 -5.32 19.06
N ARG A 7 -1.26 -6.03 18.88
CA ARG A 7 -1.61 -6.67 17.61
C ARG A 7 -1.89 -5.64 16.50
N GLU A 8 -2.62 -4.57 16.82
CA GLU A 8 -2.88 -3.49 15.84
C GLU A 8 -1.59 -2.77 15.45
N PHE A 9 -0.67 -2.55 16.39
CA PHE A 9 0.63 -1.94 16.11
C PHE A 9 1.48 -2.80 15.17
N LEU A 10 1.51 -4.12 15.38
CA LEU A 10 2.19 -5.05 14.47
C LEU A 10 1.57 -5.01 13.06
N TRP A 11 0.24 -4.95 12.97
CA TRP A 11 -0.45 -4.80 11.68
C TRP A 11 -0.14 -3.48 10.98
N LEU A 12 -0.04 -2.39 11.74
CA LEU A 12 0.34 -1.10 11.21
C LEU A 12 1.76 -1.13 10.62
N LEU A 13 2.72 -1.69 11.36
CA LEU A 13 4.08 -1.89 10.86
C LEU A 13 4.13 -2.79 9.62
N ALA A 14 3.41 -3.90 9.65
CA ALA A 14 3.33 -4.80 8.49
C ALA A 14 2.75 -4.08 7.26
N THR A 15 1.73 -3.24 7.45
CA THR A 15 1.09 -2.49 6.36
C THR A 15 2.03 -1.43 5.80
N ILE A 16 2.79 -0.72 6.64
CA ILE A 16 3.84 0.23 6.22
C ILE A 16 4.86 -0.48 5.33
N VAL A 17 5.37 -1.63 5.78
CA VAL A 17 6.37 -2.39 5.02
C VAL A 17 5.80 -2.93 3.71
N LEU A 18 4.55 -3.41 3.71
CA LEU A 18 3.89 -3.96 2.51
C LEU A 18 3.48 -2.88 1.51
N ALA A 19 3.11 -1.68 1.96
CA ALA A 19 2.71 -0.59 1.08
C ALA A 19 3.84 -0.14 0.14
N PHE A 20 5.11 -0.31 0.53
CA PHE A 20 6.26 0.06 -0.28
C PHE A 20 6.41 -0.77 -1.58
N PRO A 21 6.53 -2.11 -1.54
CA PRO A 21 6.55 -2.93 -2.76
C PRO A 21 5.23 -2.85 -3.53
N LEU A 22 4.08 -2.69 -2.84
CA LEU A 22 2.78 -2.50 -3.49
C LEU A 22 2.74 -1.19 -4.31
N ALA A 23 3.29 -0.09 -3.80
CA ALA A 23 3.39 1.16 -4.54
C ALA A 23 4.24 1.01 -5.80
N TYR A 24 5.37 0.32 -5.70
CA TYR A 24 6.21 0.02 -6.86
C TYR A 24 5.47 -0.82 -7.91
N LEU A 25 4.80 -1.90 -7.48
CA LEU A 25 3.99 -2.74 -8.36
C LEU A 25 2.84 -1.96 -9.01
N PHE A 26 2.17 -1.08 -8.26
CA PHE A 26 1.09 -0.24 -8.75
C PHE A 26 1.57 0.69 -9.86
N LEU A 27 2.67 1.41 -9.64
CA LEU A 27 3.25 2.29 -10.67
C LEU A 27 3.82 1.52 -11.87
N GLY A 28 4.38 0.33 -11.63
CA GLY A 28 4.83 -0.58 -12.69
C GLY A 28 3.66 -1.07 -13.55
N ALA A 29 2.54 -1.43 -12.93
CA ALA A 29 1.31 -1.83 -13.63
C ALA A 29 0.72 -0.69 -14.48
N MET A 30 0.90 0.56 -14.06
CA MET A 30 0.52 1.73 -14.84
C MET A 30 1.51 2.08 -15.97
N ASN A 31 2.59 1.32 -16.13
CA ASN A 31 3.65 1.56 -17.12
C ASN A 31 4.33 2.94 -16.96
N ILE A 32 4.25 3.56 -15.77
CA ILE A 32 4.82 4.90 -15.49
C ILE A 32 6.32 4.81 -15.24
N VAL A 33 6.76 3.73 -14.58
CA VAL A 33 8.17 3.47 -14.23
C VAL A 33 8.81 2.50 -15.22
N ALA A 34 8.07 2.05 -16.23
CA ALA A 34 8.58 1.11 -17.23
C ALA A 34 9.68 1.76 -18.07
N ALA A 35 10.76 0.99 -18.26
CA ALA A 35 12.04 1.35 -18.85
C ALA A 35 11.94 2.39 -19.99
N ARG A 36 12.16 3.65 -19.64
CA ARG A 36 12.60 4.68 -20.59
C ARG A 36 14.08 4.93 -20.33
N ASP A 37 14.87 5.02 -21.40
CA ASP A 37 16.33 5.12 -21.34
C ASP A 37 16.83 6.34 -20.55
N SER A 38 15.99 7.36 -20.37
CA SER A 38 16.25 8.47 -19.46
C SER A 38 14.97 9.21 -19.09
N PHE A 39 14.75 9.45 -17.79
CA PHE A 39 13.77 10.42 -17.32
C PHE A 39 14.43 11.80 -17.17
N SER A 40 13.74 12.84 -17.63
CA SER A 40 14.09 14.23 -17.33
C SER A 40 14.00 14.50 -15.82
N ASN A 41 14.62 15.59 -15.35
CA ASN A 41 14.57 15.95 -13.92
C ASN A 41 13.13 16.18 -13.44
N SER A 42 12.28 16.79 -14.27
CA SER A 42 10.86 17.01 -13.95
C SER A 42 10.08 15.70 -13.82
N GLU A 43 10.32 14.73 -14.71
CA GLU A 43 9.68 13.41 -14.63
C GLU A 43 10.11 12.64 -13.38
N LYS A 44 11.38 12.73 -12.98
CA LYS A 44 11.85 12.09 -11.73
C LYS A 44 11.15 12.65 -10.49
N ILE A 45 10.95 13.97 -10.44
CA ILE A 45 10.21 14.62 -9.35
C ILE A 45 8.76 14.11 -9.34
N PHE A 46 8.10 14.11 -10.50
CA PHE A 46 6.73 13.62 -10.63
C PHE A 46 6.58 12.15 -10.22
N ILE A 47 7.49 11.27 -10.64
CA ILE A 47 7.47 9.85 -10.28
C ILE A 47 7.62 9.67 -8.77
N ASN A 48 8.49 10.45 -8.12
CA ASN A 48 8.65 10.40 -6.67
C ASN A 48 7.39 10.87 -5.93
N GLU A 49 6.79 11.97 -6.36
CA GLU A 49 5.53 12.45 -5.79
C GLU A 49 4.41 11.41 -5.96
N LEU A 50 4.31 10.84 -7.16
CA LEU A 50 3.33 9.81 -7.46
C LEU A 50 3.58 8.52 -6.67
N PHE A 51 4.84 8.17 -6.38
CA PHE A 51 5.18 7.05 -5.50
C PHE A 51 4.66 7.28 -4.08
N VAL A 52 4.82 8.48 -3.53
CA VAL A 52 4.29 8.81 -2.20
C VAL A 52 2.76 8.69 -2.19
N VAL A 53 2.07 9.18 -3.23
CA VAL A 53 0.62 9.05 -3.36
C VAL A 53 0.20 7.58 -3.48
N ALA A 54 0.86 6.81 -4.34
CA ALA A 54 0.60 5.38 -4.53
C ALA A 54 0.85 4.60 -3.23
N TYR A 55 1.86 4.96 -2.46
CA TYR A 55 2.17 4.37 -1.16
C TYR A 55 1.03 4.62 -0.14
N ILE A 56 0.55 5.85 -0.02
CA ILE A 56 -0.57 6.18 0.87
C ILE A 56 -1.83 5.43 0.42
N PHE A 57 -2.10 5.40 -0.89
CA PHE A 57 -3.25 4.70 -1.45
C PHE A 57 -3.21 3.19 -1.15
N ASN A 58 -2.06 2.55 -1.34
CA ASN A 58 -1.87 1.13 -1.01
C ASN A 58 -1.96 0.87 0.50
N PHE A 59 -1.42 1.75 1.35
CA PHE A 59 -1.58 1.65 2.80
C PHE A 59 -3.06 1.61 3.20
N ILE A 60 -3.87 2.55 2.68
CA ILE A 60 -5.32 2.58 2.92
C ILE A 60 -5.99 1.32 2.35
N GLY A 61 -5.61 0.91 1.14
CA GLY A 61 -6.15 -0.28 0.47
C GLY A 61 -5.95 -1.56 1.28
N VAL A 62 -4.78 -1.76 1.87
CA VAL A 62 -4.52 -2.93 2.74
C VAL A 62 -5.44 -2.93 3.97
N TYR A 63 -5.68 -1.78 4.60
CA TYR A 63 -6.64 -1.67 5.71
C TYR A 63 -8.08 -1.92 5.26
N LEU A 64 -8.48 -1.45 4.08
CA LEU A 64 -9.81 -1.72 3.51
C LEU A 64 -10.00 -3.23 3.30
N ILE A 65 -9.05 -3.91 2.64
CA ILE A 65 -9.10 -5.36 2.43
C ILE A 65 -9.18 -6.09 3.77
N ARG A 66 -8.43 -5.65 4.78
CA ARG A 66 -8.48 -6.23 6.12
C ARG A 66 -9.88 -6.10 6.75
N MET A 67 -10.53 -4.95 6.62
CA MET A 67 -11.91 -4.76 7.11
C MET A 67 -12.89 -5.67 6.37
N VAL A 68 -12.76 -5.80 5.04
CA VAL A 68 -13.58 -6.69 4.22
C VAL A 68 -13.39 -8.15 4.65
N VAL A 69 -12.15 -8.62 4.81
CA VAL A 69 -11.84 -9.98 5.27
C VAL A 69 -12.41 -10.23 6.67
N ALA A 70 -12.35 -9.24 7.57
CA ALA A 70 -12.96 -9.35 8.89
C ALA A 70 -14.50 -9.46 8.80
N ALA A 71 -15.15 -8.66 7.95
CA ALA A 71 -16.59 -8.74 7.73
C ALA A 71 -17.02 -10.10 7.15
N ILE A 72 -16.31 -10.59 6.13
CA ILE A 72 -16.56 -11.92 5.53
C ILE A 72 -16.41 -13.02 6.58
N LYS A 73 -15.35 -12.98 7.41
CA LYS A 73 -15.17 -13.97 8.47
C LYS A 73 -16.33 -13.96 9.45
N THR A 74 -16.78 -12.79 9.89
CA THR A 74 -17.92 -12.67 10.81
C THR A 74 -19.19 -13.28 10.22
N ILE A 75 -19.46 -13.02 8.93
CA ILE A 75 -20.63 -13.56 8.23
C ILE A 75 -20.52 -15.08 8.04
N ALA A 76 -19.35 -15.58 7.63
CA ALA A 76 -19.13 -17.00 7.35
C ALA A 76 -19.04 -17.88 8.60
N SER A 77 -18.75 -17.28 9.76
CA SER A 77 -18.68 -17.99 11.05
C SER A 77 -19.98 -17.95 11.87
N GLY A 78 -20.99 -17.22 11.42
CA GLY A 78 -22.33 -17.15 12.02
C GLY A 78 -23.31 -18.04 11.28
#